data_AF-A0A6C7CC21-F1
#
_entry.id   AF-A0A6C7CC21-F1
#
_cell.length_a   1.000
_cell.length_b   1.000
_cell.length_c   1.000
_cell.angle_alpha   90.00
_cell.angle_beta   90.00
_cell.angle_gamma   90.00
#
_symmetry.space_group_name_H-M   'P 1'
#
loop_
_entity.id
_entity.type
_entity.pdbx_description
1 polymer ?
#
loop_
_entity_poly.entity_id
_entity_poly.type
_entity_poly.pdbx_seq_one_letter_code
_entity_poly.pdbx_strand_id
1 'polypeptide(L)'
;MNRFLRTLFTLCLVWPVVWLWLGLRVKHRERLPHRGPLIIVANHNSHMDVFALLSLFSLRQQVYVHPVAAADYFLRNKWMSWFAIHILNIIPVIRKGGEANPLALCEQALRDNKILILFPEGTRGEPGILSPLKSGIWHLSQRVPEASVVPVWLCGTERIMAKGNRIPLPLFIDVTIGDALHSHPEKKQFMDDLRHSLLELQQQTYGGRI
;
A
#
# COMPACT_ATOMS: atom_id res chain seq x y z
N MET A 1 -4.25 -18.25 9.52
CA MET A 1 -4.63 -18.21 10.96
C MET A 1 -4.01 -16.94 11.57
N ASN A 2 -4.70 -15.94 12.14
CA ASN A 2 -5.99 -15.90 12.86
C ASN A 2 -6.87 -14.76 12.34
N ARG A 3 -7.90 -15.08 11.54
CA ARG A 3 -8.86 -14.09 11.01
C ARG A 3 -9.52 -13.28 12.13
N PHE A 4 -9.82 -13.94 13.24
CA PHE A 4 -10.41 -13.33 14.43
C PHE A 4 -9.56 -12.18 15.00
N LEU A 5 -8.25 -12.40 15.22
CA LEU A 5 -7.34 -11.37 15.75
C LEU A 5 -7.24 -10.16 14.81
N ARG A 6 -7.22 -10.40 13.50
CA ARG A 6 -7.21 -9.33 12.49
C ARG A 6 -8.48 -8.50 12.54
N THR A 7 -9.64 -9.17 12.54
CA THR A 7 -10.93 -8.49 12.63
C THR A 7 -11.04 -7.68 13.92
N LEU A 8 -10.60 -8.24 15.06
CA LEU A 8 -10.58 -7.54 16.34
C LEU A 8 -9.64 -6.32 16.30
N PHE A 9 -8.42 -6.48 15.79
CA PHE A 9 -7.48 -5.36 15.66
C PHE A 9 -8.02 -4.25 14.75
N THR A 10 -8.61 -4.61 13.61
CA THR A 10 -9.21 -3.60 12.73
C THR A 10 -10.39 -2.92 13.42
N LEU A 11 -11.34 -3.67 13.99
CA LEU A 11 -12.54 -3.10 14.61
C LEU A 11 -12.26 -2.27 15.86
N CYS A 12 -11.31 -2.68 16.70
CA CYS A 12 -11.05 -2.04 17.99
C CYS A 12 -9.98 -0.96 17.92
N LEU A 13 -9.05 -1.01 16.95
CA LEU A 13 -7.96 -0.05 16.85
C LEU A 13 -7.99 0.74 15.55
N VAL A 14 -7.88 0.06 14.40
CA VAL A 14 -7.72 0.76 13.11
C VAL A 14 -8.95 1.59 12.78
N TRP A 15 -10.14 1.03 12.90
CA TRP A 15 -11.37 1.68 12.47
C TRP A 15 -11.72 2.88 13.37
N PRO A 16 -11.70 2.77 14.71
CA PRO A 16 -11.92 3.92 15.59
C PRO A 16 -10.85 4.99 15.42
N VAL A 17 -9.56 4.62 15.32
CA VAL A 17 -8.49 5.61 15.15
C VAL A 17 -8.59 6.29 13.79
N VAL A 18 -8.84 5.56 12.70
CA VAL A 18 -8.83 6.13 11.34
C VAL A 18 -10.12 6.87 10.98
N TRP A 19 -11.28 6.51 11.56
CA TRP A 19 -12.57 7.13 11.22
C TRP A 19 -13.16 8.02 12.31
N LEU A 20 -12.88 7.77 13.60
CA LEU A 20 -13.38 8.60 14.69
C LEU A 20 -12.36 9.64 15.16
N TRP A 21 -11.06 9.32 15.11
CA TRP A 21 -10.00 10.20 15.62
C TRP A 21 -9.22 10.92 14.50
N LEU A 22 -8.95 10.22 13.41
CA LEU A 22 -8.41 10.77 12.18
C LEU A 22 -9.56 10.90 11.17
N GLY A 23 -9.47 11.85 10.25
CA GLY A 23 -10.45 11.96 9.18
C GLY A 23 -9.86 11.44 7.87
N LEU A 24 -10.48 10.43 7.25
CA LEU A 24 -10.05 9.93 5.95
C LEU A 24 -10.86 10.60 4.83
N ARG A 25 -10.21 11.41 4.00
CA ARG A 25 -10.83 12.03 2.82
C ARG A 25 -10.38 11.28 1.58
N VAL A 26 -11.28 10.48 1.00
CA VAL A 26 -11.01 9.67 -0.17
C VAL A 26 -11.61 10.33 -1.41
N LYS A 27 -10.76 10.71 -2.36
CA LYS A 27 -11.15 11.14 -3.71
C LYS A 27 -11.14 9.93 -4.64
N HIS A 28 -12.13 9.88 -5.53
CA HIS A 28 -12.26 8.87 -6.58
C HIS A 28 -12.35 7.42 -6.06
N ARG A 29 -13.11 7.22 -4.97
CA ARG A 29 -13.28 5.91 -4.34
C ARG A 29 -13.85 4.86 -5.32
N GLU A 30 -14.69 5.30 -6.26
CA GLU A 30 -15.29 4.50 -7.31
C GLU A 30 -14.27 3.83 -8.25
N ARG A 31 -13.04 4.38 -8.36
CA ARG A 31 -11.97 3.80 -9.18
C ARG A 31 -11.30 2.58 -8.55
N LEU A 32 -11.53 2.30 -7.26
CA LEU A 32 -10.87 1.22 -6.55
C LEU A 32 -11.58 -0.12 -6.74
N PRO A 33 -10.97 -1.11 -7.41
CA PRO A 33 -11.57 -2.43 -7.56
C PRO A 33 -11.74 -3.12 -6.20
N HIS A 34 -12.84 -3.86 -6.07
CA HIS A 34 -13.23 -4.51 -4.82
C HIS A 34 -12.74 -5.95 -4.68
N ARG A 35 -12.12 -6.51 -5.74
CA ARG A 35 -11.61 -7.87 -5.82
C ARG A 35 -10.28 -7.88 -6.59
N GLY A 36 -9.44 -8.87 -6.31
CA GLY A 36 -8.20 -9.09 -7.05
C GLY A 36 -8.42 -9.84 -8.38
N PRO A 37 -7.36 -10.03 -9.17
CA PRO A 37 -5.98 -9.62 -8.88
C PRO A 37 -5.78 -8.10 -9.01
N LEU A 38 -5.27 -7.48 -7.95
CA LEU A 38 -5.12 -6.03 -7.85
C LEU A 38 -3.78 -5.69 -7.21
N ILE A 39 -3.10 -4.71 -7.76
CA ILE A 39 -1.90 -4.11 -7.20
C ILE A 39 -2.19 -2.64 -6.92
N ILE A 40 -2.32 -2.27 -5.64
CA ILE A 40 -2.28 -0.87 -5.22
C ILE A 40 -0.82 -0.42 -5.18
N VAL A 41 -0.51 0.67 -5.86
CA VAL A 41 0.80 1.31 -5.83
C VAL A 41 0.66 2.68 -5.18
N ALA A 42 1.29 2.88 -4.02
CA ALA A 42 1.19 4.15 -3.28
C ALA A 42 2.55 4.74 -2.93
N ASN A 43 2.63 6.06 -2.77
CA ASN A 43 3.79 6.72 -2.16
C ASN A 43 3.92 6.30 -0.68
N HIS A 44 5.14 6.36 -0.14
CA HIS A 44 5.41 5.90 1.24
C HIS A 44 6.10 6.96 2.09
N ASN A 45 5.37 7.53 3.05
CA ASN A 45 5.89 8.55 3.97
C ASN A 45 5.83 8.08 5.44
N SER A 46 4.97 7.12 5.79
CA SER A 46 4.70 6.75 7.18
C SER A 46 4.25 5.29 7.33
N HIS A 47 4.40 4.70 8.52
CA HIS A 47 3.77 3.41 8.82
C HIS A 47 2.23 3.51 8.77
N MET A 48 1.68 4.71 8.97
CA MET A 48 0.24 4.99 8.86
C MET A 48 -0.31 4.77 7.45
N ASP A 49 0.53 4.78 6.42
CA ASP A 49 0.12 4.57 5.04
C ASP A 49 -0.57 3.21 4.86
N VAL A 50 0.00 2.16 5.47
CA VAL A 50 -0.56 0.81 5.40
C VAL A 50 -1.95 0.77 6.04
N PHE A 51 -2.14 1.43 7.18
CA PHE A 51 -3.42 1.47 7.86
C PHE A 51 -4.46 2.29 7.08
N ALA A 52 -4.05 3.42 6.50
CA ALA A 52 -4.91 4.22 5.64
C ALA A 52 -5.39 3.42 4.43
N LEU A 53 -4.49 2.70 3.74
CA LEU A 53 -4.84 1.87 2.59
C LEU A 53 -5.70 0.66 2.97
N LEU A 54 -5.40 -0.02 4.08
CA LEU A 54 -6.24 -1.13 4.58
C LEU A 54 -7.66 -0.65 4.90
N SER A 55 -7.81 0.57 5.42
CA SER A 55 -9.11 1.14 5.77
C SER A 55 -9.99 1.44 4.54
N LEU A 56 -9.42 1.47 3.33
CA LEU A 56 -10.20 1.60 2.09
C LEU A 56 -11.07 0.37 1.81
N PHE A 57 -10.73 -0.78 2.40
CA PHE A 57 -11.40 -2.05 2.20
C PHE A 57 -12.32 -2.41 3.37
N SER A 58 -13.45 -3.07 3.06
CA SER A 58 -14.29 -3.66 4.10
C SER A 58 -13.54 -4.77 4.85
N LEU A 59 -13.97 -5.09 6.07
CA LEU A 59 -13.38 -6.17 6.88
C LEU A 59 -13.36 -7.52 6.15
N ARG A 60 -14.39 -7.79 5.34
CA ARG A 60 -14.48 -9.01 4.52
C ARG A 60 -13.48 -9.02 3.37
N GLN A 61 -13.05 -7.85 2.89
CA GLN A 61 -12.05 -7.73 1.83
C GLN A 61 -10.62 -7.73 2.38
N GLN A 62 -10.39 -7.18 3.58
CA GLN A 62 -9.05 -7.09 4.18
C GLN A 62 -8.33 -8.44 4.32
N VAL A 63 -9.06 -9.56 4.45
CA VAL A 63 -8.48 -10.91 4.46
C VAL A 63 -7.79 -11.30 3.14
N TYR A 64 -8.09 -10.60 2.05
CA TYR A 64 -7.48 -10.77 0.73
C TYR A 64 -6.45 -9.69 0.41
N VAL A 65 -6.25 -8.72 1.32
CA VAL A 65 -5.30 -7.62 1.13
C VAL A 65 -3.98 -7.97 1.83
N HIS A 66 -2.88 -7.80 1.10
CA HIS A 66 -1.54 -8.15 1.52
C HIS A 66 -0.57 -6.99 1.26
N PRO A 67 -0.20 -6.22 2.30
CA PRO A 67 0.91 -5.29 2.20
C PRO A 67 2.22 -6.04 1.95
N VAL A 68 2.98 -5.59 0.96
CA VAL A 68 4.25 -6.19 0.61
C VAL A 68 5.37 -5.41 1.30
N ALA A 69 6.20 -6.13 2.06
CA ALA A 69 7.11 -5.52 3.00
C ALA A 69 8.50 -6.17 2.94
N ALA A 70 9.54 -5.40 3.25
CA ALA A 70 10.92 -5.91 3.23
C ALA A 70 11.15 -6.92 4.38
N ALA A 71 11.56 -8.14 4.05
CA ALA A 71 11.72 -9.22 5.03
C ALA A 71 12.73 -8.86 6.14
N ASP A 72 13.83 -8.21 5.76
CA ASP A 72 14.91 -7.74 6.64
C ASP A 72 14.46 -6.75 7.72
N TYR A 73 13.42 -5.95 7.42
CA TYR A 73 12.87 -5.01 8.39
C TYR A 73 11.84 -5.68 9.30
N PHE A 74 10.85 -6.37 8.72
CA PHE A 74 9.69 -6.87 9.48
C PHE A 74 9.96 -8.18 10.23
N LEU A 75 10.93 -8.99 9.79
CA LEU A 75 11.26 -10.26 10.42
C LEU A 75 12.40 -10.16 11.45
N ARG A 76 12.84 -8.94 11.79
CA ARG A 76 13.98 -8.71 12.69
C ARG A 76 13.74 -9.14 14.15
N ASN A 77 12.50 -9.04 14.63
CA ASN A 77 12.10 -9.41 16.00
C ASN A 77 10.87 -10.33 15.93
N LYS A 78 10.84 -11.39 16.75
CA LYS A 78 9.71 -12.32 16.90
C LYS A 78 8.35 -11.60 17.08
N TRP A 79 8.29 -10.54 17.88
CA TRP A 79 7.05 -9.77 18.10
C TRP A 79 6.62 -8.98 16.87
N MET A 80 7.56 -8.26 16.22
CA MET A 80 7.29 -7.49 15.00
C MET A 80 6.90 -8.42 13.84
N SER A 81 7.59 -9.55 13.71
CA SER A 81 7.31 -10.59 12.74
C SER A 81 5.92 -11.18 12.94
N TRP A 82 5.60 -11.55 14.19
CA TRP A 82 4.28 -12.06 14.55
C TRP A 82 3.18 -11.04 14.21
N PHE A 83 3.37 -9.77 14.58
CA PHE A 83 2.40 -8.72 14.29
C PHE A 83 2.23 -8.51 12.78
N ALA A 84 3.32 -8.40 12.03
CA ALA A 84 3.25 -8.18 10.59
C ALA A 84 2.56 -9.34 9.85
N ILE A 85 2.87 -10.58 10.22
CA ILE A 85 2.31 -11.78 9.58
C ILE A 85 0.86 -12.02 10.02
N HIS A 86 0.60 -12.00 11.33
CA HIS A 86 -0.70 -12.40 11.88
C HIS A 86 -1.71 -11.28 11.93
N ILE A 87 -1.29 -10.01 12.02
CA ILE A 87 -2.18 -8.85 12.07
C ILE A 87 -2.24 -8.15 10.72
N LEU A 88 -1.10 -7.70 10.17
CA LEU A 88 -1.06 -6.93 8.92
C LEU A 88 -1.17 -7.78 7.64
N ASN A 89 -1.07 -9.11 7.75
CA ASN A 89 -1.14 -10.03 6.62
C ASN A 89 -0.07 -9.79 5.55
N ILE A 90 1.15 -9.39 5.96
CA ILE A 90 2.18 -9.00 5.01
C ILE A 90 2.67 -10.18 4.16
N ILE A 91 3.09 -9.88 2.94
CA ILE A 91 3.96 -10.76 2.15
C ILE A 91 5.40 -10.23 2.29
N PRO A 92 6.31 -10.99 2.91
CA PRO A 92 7.71 -10.58 3.03
C PRO A 92 8.45 -10.78 1.69
N VAL A 93 9.23 -9.79 1.29
CA VAL A 93 10.10 -9.84 0.11
C VAL A 93 11.56 -9.75 0.55
N ILE A 94 12.34 -10.77 0.18
CA ILE A 94 13.78 -10.83 0.43
C ILE A 94 14.50 -10.09 -0.71
N ARG A 95 15.20 -9.00 -0.36
CA ARG A 95 15.82 -8.09 -1.35
C ARG A 95 17.28 -8.42 -1.68
N LYS A 96 17.93 -9.30 -0.92
CA LYS A 96 19.36 -9.65 -1.05
C LYS A 96 19.58 -11.14 -0.80
N GLY A 97 20.51 -11.74 -1.55
CA GLY A 97 21.20 -12.97 -1.16
C GLY A 97 20.50 -14.31 -1.40
N GLY A 98 19.61 -14.42 -2.40
CA GLY A 98 19.03 -15.71 -2.79
C GLY A 98 18.89 -15.85 -4.30
N GLU A 99 19.03 -17.08 -4.82
CA GLU A 99 18.78 -17.45 -6.22
C GLU A 99 17.28 -17.42 -6.57
N ALA A 100 16.41 -17.37 -5.57
CA ALA A 100 14.96 -17.39 -5.72
C ALA A 100 14.38 -16.04 -6.17
N ASN A 101 13.39 -16.09 -7.08
CA ASN A 101 12.63 -14.92 -7.53
C ASN A 101 12.01 -14.18 -6.32
N PRO A 102 12.42 -12.94 -6.01
CA PRO A 102 11.96 -12.22 -4.81
C PRO A 102 10.47 -11.86 -4.86
N LEU A 103 9.85 -11.94 -6.04
CA LEU A 103 8.45 -11.63 -6.27
C LEU A 103 7.55 -12.87 -6.36
N ALA A 104 8.09 -14.09 -6.19
CA ALA A 104 7.33 -15.33 -6.34
C ALA A 104 6.08 -15.39 -5.44
N LEU A 105 6.18 -14.97 -4.18
CA LEU A 105 5.03 -14.93 -3.27
C LEU A 105 3.99 -13.88 -3.69
N CYS A 106 4.44 -12.75 -4.25
CA CYS A 106 3.55 -11.72 -4.76
C CYS A 106 2.80 -12.22 -6.00
N GLU A 107 3.51 -12.88 -6.92
CA GLU A 107 2.92 -13.51 -8.10
C GLU A 107 1.88 -14.56 -7.72
N GLN A 108 2.22 -15.48 -6.80
CA GLN A 108 1.27 -16.49 -6.33
C GLN A 108 0.03 -15.85 -5.71
N ALA A 109 0.20 -14.82 -4.86
CA ALA A 109 -0.92 -14.12 -4.26
C ALA A 109 -1.83 -13.48 -5.32
N LEU A 110 -1.26 -12.87 -6.37
CA LEU A 110 -2.07 -12.34 -7.46
C LEU A 110 -2.83 -13.44 -8.20
N ARG A 111 -2.18 -14.57 -8.53
CA ARG A 111 -2.85 -15.75 -9.13
C ARG A 111 -3.99 -16.30 -8.24
N ASP A 112 -3.86 -16.16 -6.92
CA ASP A 112 -4.90 -16.52 -5.94
C ASP A 112 -5.99 -15.43 -5.76
N ASN A 113 -6.10 -14.50 -6.72
CA ASN A 113 -7.02 -13.35 -6.74
C ASN A 113 -6.90 -12.43 -5.52
N LYS A 114 -5.68 -12.28 -4.97
CA LYS A 114 -5.42 -11.37 -3.85
C LYS A 114 -5.14 -9.94 -4.31
N ILE A 115 -5.16 -9.04 -3.34
CA ILE A 115 -4.87 -7.62 -3.49
C ILE A 115 -3.53 -7.34 -2.83
N LEU A 116 -2.58 -6.79 -3.57
CA LEU A 116 -1.28 -6.37 -3.04
C LEU A 116 -1.26 -4.86 -2.78
N ILE A 117 -0.68 -4.45 -1.67
CA ILE A 117 -0.29 -3.05 -1.44
C ILE A 117 1.22 -2.97 -1.57
N LEU A 118 1.69 -2.20 -2.56
CA LEU A 118 3.10 -1.98 -2.86
C LEU A 118 3.47 -0.51 -2.74
N PHE A 119 4.62 -0.27 -2.12
CA PHE A 119 5.27 1.03 -2.12
C PHE A 119 6.47 0.96 -3.07
N PRO A 120 6.38 1.55 -4.27
CA PRO A 120 7.34 1.35 -5.35
C PRO A 120 8.71 1.94 -5.03
N GLU A 121 8.78 2.90 -4.10
CA GLU A 121 10.02 3.49 -3.57
C GLU A 121 10.82 2.47 -2.74
N GLY A 122 10.13 1.53 -2.09
CA GLY A 122 10.69 0.45 -1.29
C GLY A 122 11.25 0.87 0.08
N THR A 123 11.31 2.16 0.39
CA THR A 123 11.56 2.74 1.71
C THR A 123 10.69 3.97 1.88
N ARG A 124 10.59 4.51 3.11
CA ARG A 124 9.91 5.79 3.31
C ARG A 124 10.72 6.91 2.65
N GLY A 125 10.06 7.74 1.85
CA GLY A 125 10.62 8.91 1.20
C GLY A 125 10.43 10.18 2.04
N GLU A 126 10.85 11.30 1.46
CA GLU A 126 10.56 12.64 1.99
C GLU A 126 9.14 13.05 1.60
N PRO A 127 8.31 13.56 2.54
CA PRO A 127 6.94 13.93 2.24
C PRO A 127 6.82 14.91 1.08
N GLY A 128 5.98 14.56 0.10
CA GLY A 128 5.76 15.37 -1.10
C GLY A 128 6.84 15.22 -2.18
N ILE A 129 7.81 14.31 -2.00
CA ILE A 129 8.82 14.01 -3.01
C ILE A 129 8.69 12.54 -3.42
N LEU A 130 8.38 12.30 -4.71
CA LEU A 130 8.30 10.94 -5.24
C LEU A 130 9.69 10.38 -5.56
N SER A 131 10.16 9.42 -4.77
CA SER A 131 11.42 8.73 -5.01
C SER A 131 11.41 7.90 -6.30
N PRO A 132 12.59 7.47 -6.81
CA PRO A 132 12.66 6.56 -7.94
C PRO A 132 11.88 5.26 -7.71
N LEU A 133 11.07 4.87 -8.70
CA LEU A 133 10.22 3.70 -8.63
C LEU A 133 10.99 2.44 -8.99
N LYS A 134 10.83 1.37 -8.20
CA LYS A 134 11.43 0.06 -8.49
C LYS A 134 10.61 -0.68 -9.55
N SER A 135 11.28 -1.40 -10.44
CA SER A 135 10.63 -2.10 -11.55
C SER A 135 9.85 -3.37 -11.18
N GLY A 136 9.77 -3.71 -9.89
CA GLY A 136 9.07 -4.92 -9.43
C GLY A 136 7.60 -4.95 -9.84
N ILE A 137 6.95 -3.78 -9.90
CA ILE A 137 5.55 -3.63 -10.32
C ILE A 137 5.38 -4.05 -11.79
N TRP A 138 6.27 -3.59 -12.67
CA TRP A 138 6.25 -4.01 -14.08
C TRP A 138 6.45 -5.51 -14.22
N HIS A 139 7.40 -6.11 -13.50
CA HIS A 139 7.61 -7.56 -13.56
C HIS A 139 6.39 -8.36 -13.07
N LEU A 140 5.65 -7.86 -12.08
CA LEU A 140 4.41 -8.48 -11.63
C LEU A 140 3.30 -8.33 -12.68
N SER A 141 3.14 -7.15 -13.28
CA SER A 141 2.12 -6.92 -14.31
C SER A 141 2.38 -7.72 -15.58
N GLN A 142 3.64 -8.03 -15.92
CA GLN A 142 3.95 -8.94 -17.03
C GLN A 142 3.65 -10.41 -16.71
N ARG A 143 3.87 -10.84 -15.45
CA ARG A 143 3.66 -12.24 -15.04
C ARG A 143 2.19 -12.56 -14.77
N VAL A 144 1.40 -11.54 -14.41
CA VAL A 144 -0.04 -11.64 -14.16
C VAL A 144 -0.73 -10.49 -14.92
N PRO A 145 -0.88 -10.59 -16.25
CA PRO A 145 -1.43 -9.52 -17.10
C PRO A 145 -2.85 -9.08 -16.75
N GLU A 146 -3.63 -9.97 -16.14
CA GLU A 146 -4.98 -9.68 -15.64
C GLU A 146 -4.99 -8.79 -14.38
N ALA A 147 -3.84 -8.62 -13.71
CA ALA A 147 -3.76 -7.80 -12.51
C ALA A 147 -3.88 -6.31 -12.86
N SER A 148 -4.88 -5.65 -12.28
CA SER A 148 -5.03 -4.19 -12.40
C SER A 148 -4.01 -3.49 -11.50
N VAL A 149 -3.32 -2.47 -12.01
CA VAL A 149 -2.37 -1.67 -11.22
C VAL A 149 -3.00 -0.31 -10.92
N VAL A 150 -3.41 -0.07 -9.68
CA VAL A 150 -4.10 1.16 -9.28
C VAL A 150 -3.15 2.08 -8.50
N PRO A 151 -2.75 3.23 -9.07
CA PRO A 151 -1.95 4.22 -8.37
C PRO A 151 -2.81 4.96 -7.33
N VAL A 152 -2.23 5.21 -6.16
CA VAL A 152 -2.87 5.92 -5.05
C VAL A 152 -1.87 6.92 -4.47
N TRP A 153 -2.32 8.14 -4.20
CA TRP A 153 -1.51 9.13 -3.49
C TRP A 153 -2.06 9.38 -2.09
N LEU A 154 -1.16 9.39 -1.11
CA LEU A 154 -1.41 9.63 0.31
C LEU A 154 -0.74 10.93 0.76
N CYS A 155 -1.46 11.75 1.50
CA CYS A 155 -0.93 12.97 2.12
C CYS A 155 -1.44 13.14 3.56
N GLY A 156 -0.57 13.62 4.46
CA GLY A 156 -0.90 13.93 5.85
C GLY A 156 -0.54 12.80 6.84
N THR A 157 -0.23 11.61 6.37
CA THR A 157 0.16 10.45 7.21
C THR A 157 1.48 10.67 7.95
N GLU A 158 2.38 11.47 7.38
CA GLU A 158 3.63 11.90 7.98
C GLU A 158 3.45 12.84 9.17
N ARG A 159 2.39 13.65 9.16
CA ARG A 159 2.10 14.64 10.22
C ARG A 159 1.44 14.02 11.42
N ILE A 160 0.65 12.97 11.20
CA ILE A 160 -0.09 12.25 12.25
C ILE A 160 0.87 11.60 13.24
N MET A 161 1.93 10.95 12.72
CA MET A 161 2.98 10.30 13.53
C MET A 161 4.33 11.02 13.35
N ALA A 162 4.34 12.33 13.58
CA ALA A 162 5.56 13.14 13.50
C ALA A 162 6.64 12.61 14.46
N LYS A 163 7.92 12.72 14.07
CA LYS A 163 9.06 12.23 14.84
C LYS A 163 9.05 12.83 16.25
N GLY A 164 8.96 11.97 17.26
CA GLY A 164 8.91 12.35 18.68
C GLY A 164 7.52 12.23 19.31
N ASN A 165 6.44 12.15 18.52
CA ASN A 165 5.10 11.94 19.04
C ASN A 165 4.78 10.46 19.20
N ARG A 166 4.25 10.09 20.36
CA ARG A 166 3.77 8.73 20.66
C ARG A 166 2.28 8.53 20.39
N ILE A 167 1.54 9.63 20.25
CA ILE A 167 0.09 9.64 20.05
C ILE A 167 -0.20 10.28 18.68
N PRO A 168 -1.06 9.66 17.85
CA PRO A 168 -1.43 10.22 16.55
C PRO A 168 -2.17 11.54 16.72
N LEU A 169 -1.74 12.57 16.00
CA LEU A 169 -2.44 13.86 15.98
C LEU A 169 -3.75 13.74 15.17
N PRO A 170 -4.86 14.37 15.62
CA PRO A 170 -6.15 14.35 14.92
C PRO A 170 -6.10 15.20 13.65
N LEU A 171 -5.47 14.67 12.59
CA LEU A 171 -5.34 15.33 11.29
C LEU A 171 -6.01 14.49 10.21
N PHE A 172 -6.43 15.17 9.14
CA PHE A 172 -6.99 14.51 7.98
C PHE A 172 -5.90 13.79 7.17
N ILE A 173 -6.20 12.57 6.74
CA ILE A 173 -5.46 11.83 5.73
C ILE A 173 -6.20 12.00 4.41
N ASP A 174 -5.53 12.58 3.43
CA ASP A 174 -6.05 12.69 2.07
C ASP A 174 -5.56 11.50 1.25
N VAL A 175 -6.50 10.83 0.58
CA VAL A 175 -6.25 9.70 -0.30
C VAL A 175 -6.87 10.01 -1.66
N THR A 176 -6.06 10.01 -2.71
CA THR A 176 -6.55 10.18 -4.09
C THR A 176 -6.25 8.92 -4.89
N ILE A 177 -7.29 8.34 -5.49
CA ILE A 177 -7.19 7.08 -6.26
C ILE A 177 -7.20 7.41 -7.76
N GLY A 178 -6.22 6.88 -8.48
CA GLY A 178 -6.11 7.04 -9.94
C GLY A 178 -6.79 5.93 -10.71
N ASP A 179 -6.81 6.11 -12.03
CA ASP A 179 -7.31 5.10 -12.95
C ASP A 179 -6.36 3.89 -13.01
N ALA A 180 -6.93 2.70 -13.22
CA ALA A 180 -6.15 1.47 -13.30
C ALA A 180 -5.27 1.49 -14.55
N LEU A 181 -4.00 1.15 -14.35
CA LEU A 181 -3.03 0.89 -15.41
C LEU A 181 -2.99 -0.60 -15.73
N HIS A 182 -2.89 -0.91 -17.01
CA HIS A 182 -2.70 -2.26 -17.51
C HIS A 182 -1.22 -2.55 -17.82
N SER A 183 -0.88 -3.83 -17.94
CA SER A 183 0.48 -4.23 -18.31
C SER A 183 0.88 -3.66 -19.67
N HIS A 184 2.08 -3.11 -19.78
CA HIS A 184 2.64 -2.66 -21.06
C HIS A 184 3.92 -3.46 -21.38
N PRO A 185 4.12 -3.95 -22.63
CA PRO A 185 5.28 -4.77 -22.98
C PRO A 185 6.61 -4.04 -22.75
N GLU A 186 6.66 -2.74 -23.05
CA GLU A 186 7.85 -1.93 -22.78
C GLU A 186 7.89 -1.46 -21.33
N LYS A 187 8.92 -1.90 -20.61
CA LYS A 187 9.16 -1.55 -19.21
C LYS A 187 9.25 -0.04 -18.99
N LYS A 188 9.95 0.68 -19.87
CA LYS A 188 10.16 2.12 -19.69
C LYS A 188 8.82 2.87 -19.73
N GLN A 189 8.03 2.63 -20.78
CA GLN A 189 6.72 3.25 -20.93
C GLN A 189 5.82 2.99 -19.72
N PHE A 190 5.69 1.74 -19.27
CA PHE A 190 4.90 1.41 -18.09
C PHE A 190 5.33 2.20 -16.84
N MET A 191 6.64 2.29 -16.60
CA MET A 191 7.17 2.97 -15.42
C MET A 191 7.00 4.48 -15.51
N ASP A 192 7.11 5.05 -16.72
CA ASP A 192 6.88 6.48 -16.98
C ASP A 192 5.39 6.82 -16.79
N ASP A 193 4.47 5.99 -17.29
CA ASP A 193 3.02 6.14 -17.11
C ASP A 193 2.63 6.07 -15.63
N LEU A 194 3.16 5.07 -14.92
CA LEU A 194 2.93 4.91 -13.48
C LEU A 194 3.45 6.13 -12.69
N ARG A 195 4.65 6.62 -13.05
CA ARG A 195 5.22 7.81 -12.41
C ARG A 195 4.37 9.05 -12.71
N HIS A 196 3.96 9.24 -13.96
CA HIS A 196 3.12 10.35 -14.36
C HIS A 196 1.81 10.36 -13.58
N SER A 197 1.12 9.21 -13.53
CA SER A 197 -0.13 9.06 -12.80
C SER A 197 0.03 9.39 -11.31
N LEU A 198 1.09 8.89 -10.66
CA LEU A 198 1.36 9.24 -9.25
C LEU A 198 1.58 10.74 -9.04
N LEU A 199 2.30 11.42 -9.95
CA LEU A 199 2.54 12.86 -9.87
C LEU A 199 1.27 13.69 -10.15
N GLU A 200 0.39 13.24 -11.05
CA GLU A 200 -0.92 13.87 -11.23
C GLU A 200 -1.80 13.74 -9.98
N LEU A 201 -1.84 12.54 -9.39
CA LEU A 201 -2.57 12.31 -8.14
C LEU A 201 -2.00 13.14 -6.99
N GLN A 202 -0.67 13.32 -6.95
CA GLN A 202 -0.03 14.24 -6.02
C GLN A 202 -0.63 15.64 -6.15
N GLN A 203 -0.61 16.22 -7.36
CA GLN A 203 -1.15 17.57 -7.59
C GLN A 203 -2.63 17.68 -7.20
N GLN A 204 -3.45 16.70 -7.55
CA GLN A 204 -4.88 16.67 -7.18
C GLN A 204 -5.09 16.56 -5.66
N THR A 205 -4.19 15.89 -4.96
CA THR A 205 -4.25 15.74 -3.50
C THR A 205 -3.92 17.05 -2.80
N TYR A 206 -2.87 17.77 -3.25
CA TYR A 206 -2.46 19.05 -2.67
C TYR A 206 -3.34 20.23 -3.13
N GLY A 207 -3.81 20.22 -4.39
CA GLY A 207 -4.61 21.31 -4.98
C GLY A 207 -6.01 21.47 -4.39
N GLY A 208 -6.49 20.51 -3.60
CA GLY A 208 -7.74 20.64 -2.83
C GLY A 208 -7.60 21.34 -1.48
N ARG A 209 -6.46 21.99 -1.19
CA ARG A 209 -6.17 22.67 0.08
C ARG A 209 -6.21 24.21 0.01
N ILE A 210 -6.85 24.76 -1.02
CA ILE A 210 -7.09 26.22 -1.14
C ILE A 210 -8.40 26.56 -0.43
#